data_AF-A0A1I7SWH9-F1
#
_entry.id   AF-A0A1I7SWH9-F1
#
_cell.length_a   1.000
_cell.length_b   1.000
_cell.length_c   1.000
_cell.angle_alpha   90.00
_cell.angle_beta   90.00
_cell.angle_gamma   90.00
#
_symmetry.space_group_name_H-M   'P 1'
#
loop_
_entity.id
_entity.type
_entity.pdbx_description
1 polymer ?
#
loop_
_entity_poly.entity_id
_entity_poly.type
_entity_poly.pdbx_seq_one_letter_code
_entity_poly.pdbx_strand_id
1 'polypeptide(L)'
;MRVPKGAPVAGLLYWKQKFPFLNRFQRPTMGTAAVGGCVGLTILGILVMIVQPYVYNDYYKGVQAHKRSLMNADREKLANGLRPWSDPFKSPK
;
A
#
# COMPACT_ATOMS: atom_id res chain seq x y z
N MET A 1 -26.23 31.64 -3.17
CA MET A 1 -27.17 32.33 -2.28
C MET A 1 -26.44 32.78 -1.02
N ARG A 2 -26.45 34.08 -0.71
CA ARG A 2 -26.02 34.58 0.61
C ARG A 2 -27.16 34.31 1.58
N VAL A 3 -26.87 33.58 2.65
CA VAL A 3 -27.86 33.33 3.71
C VAL A 3 -28.08 34.65 4.45
N PRO A 4 -29.33 35.10 4.67
CA PRO A 4 -29.60 36.33 5.40
C PRO A 4 -29.09 36.25 6.84
N LYS A 5 -28.56 37.37 7.36
CA LYS A 5 -28.06 37.46 8.74
C LYS A 5 -29.24 37.20 9.70
N GLY A 6 -29.18 36.12 10.47
CA GLY A 6 -30.18 35.76 11.49
C GLY A 6 -31.01 34.50 11.19
N ALA A 7 -30.89 33.89 10.00
CA ALA A 7 -31.55 32.62 9.72
C ALA A 7 -30.77 31.44 10.34
N PRO A 8 -31.43 30.41 10.91
CA PRO A 8 -30.76 29.21 11.38
C PRO A 8 -30.12 28.49 10.20
N VAL A 9 -28.80 28.53 10.15
CA VAL A 9 -28.01 27.92 9.07
C VAL A 9 -27.81 26.45 9.41
N ALA A 10 -28.26 25.54 8.55
CA ALA A 10 -27.95 24.13 8.70
C ALA A 10 -26.43 23.95 8.84
N GLY A 11 -25.96 23.14 9.80
CA GLY A 11 -24.53 23.06 10.13
C GLY A 11 -23.63 22.76 8.92
N LEU A 12 -24.13 21.98 7.98
CA LEU A 12 -23.45 21.65 6.72
C LEU A 12 -23.28 22.88 5.80
N LEU A 13 -24.25 23.80 5.80
CA LEU A 13 -24.22 25.03 5.03
C LEU A 13 -23.27 26.07 5.66
N TYR A 14 -23.15 26.07 7.00
CA TYR A 14 -22.14 26.85 7.72
C TYR A 14 -20.72 26.44 7.35
N TRP A 15 -20.44 25.12 7.31
CA TRP A 15 -19.15 24.59 6.88
C TRP A 15 -18.81 24.94 5.42
N LYS A 16 -19.80 24.86 4.52
CA LYS A 16 -19.62 25.29 3.12
C LYS A 16 -19.32 26.79 2.97
N GLN A 17 -19.86 27.64 3.84
CA GLN A 17 -19.54 29.07 3.85
C GLN A 17 -18.15 29.36 4.41
N LYS A 18 -17.75 28.67 5.48
CA LYS A 18 -16.43 28.83 6.12
C LYS A 18 -15.29 28.40 5.21
N PHE A 19 -15.52 27.38 4.38
CA PHE A 19 -14.51 26.80 3.50
C PHE A 19 -14.99 26.77 2.04
N PRO A 20 -14.89 27.91 1.32
CA PRO A 20 -15.40 28.03 -0.04
C PRO A 20 -14.67 27.11 -1.05
N PHE A 21 -13.48 26.60 -0.71
CA PHE A 21 -12.78 25.61 -1.54
C PHE A 21 -13.51 24.27 -1.60
N LEU A 22 -14.27 23.88 -0.56
CA LEU A 22 -15.07 22.65 -0.56
C LEU A 22 -16.15 22.67 -1.65
N ASN A 23 -16.67 23.85 -2.02
CA ASN A 23 -17.62 23.99 -3.13
C ASN A 23 -16.99 23.62 -4.47
N ARG A 24 -15.67 23.81 -4.64
CA ARG A 24 -14.95 23.46 -5.87
C ARG A 24 -14.80 21.94 -6.04
N PHE A 25 -14.82 21.19 -4.93
CA PHE A 25 -14.77 19.72 -4.93
C PHE A 25 -16.15 19.07 -5.12
N GLN A 26 -17.27 19.81 -5.06
CA GLN A 26 -18.60 19.22 -5.21
C GLN A 26 -18.96 18.79 -6.64
N ARG A 27 -18.21 19.27 -7.63
CA ARG A 27 -18.37 18.89 -9.04
C ARG A 27 -16.99 18.67 -9.66
N PRO A 28 -16.29 17.59 -9.29
CA PRO A 28 -15.03 17.26 -9.93
C PRO A 28 -15.30 17.02 -11.42
N THR A 29 -14.42 17.52 -12.28
CA THR A 29 -14.45 17.11 -13.69
C THR A 29 -14.08 15.63 -13.79
N MET A 30 -14.49 14.98 -14.88
CA MET A 30 -14.21 13.56 -15.09
C MET A 30 -12.71 13.24 -14.99
N GLY A 31 -11.85 14.16 -15.45
CA GLY A 31 -10.39 14.05 -15.32
C GLY A 31 -9.90 14.08 -13.87
N THR A 32 -10.41 15.01 -13.04
CA THR A 32 -10.02 15.08 -11.63
C THR A 32 -10.48 13.85 -10.84
N ALA A 33 -11.66 13.31 -11.16
CA ALA A 33 -12.14 12.06 -10.57
C ALA A 33 -11.27 10.86 -10.97
N ALA A 34 -10.87 10.77 -12.24
CA ALA A 34 -10.00 9.70 -12.73
C ALA A 34 -8.61 9.72 -12.06
N VAL A 35 -8.00 10.89 -11.94
CA VAL A 35 -6.70 11.04 -11.25
C VAL A 35 -6.83 10.70 -9.77
N GLY A 36 -7.86 11.21 -9.10
CA GLY A 36 -8.12 10.89 -7.68
C GLY A 36 -8.32 9.39 -7.45
N GLY A 37 -9.04 8.72 -8.36
CA GLY A 37 -9.22 7.27 -8.33
C GLY A 37 -7.90 6.50 -8.51
N CYS A 38 -7.08 6.89 -9.50
CA CYS A 38 -5.75 6.28 -9.69
C CYS A 38 -4.88 6.43 -8.45
N VAL A 39 -4.76 7.65 -7.91
CA VAL A 39 -3.97 7.90 -6.70
C VAL A 39 -4.48 7.07 -5.53
N GLY A 40 -5.80 7.01 -5.33
CA GLY A 40 -6.42 6.20 -4.29
C GLY A 40 -6.09 4.71 -4.41
N LEU A 41 -6.23 4.12 -5.60
CA LEU A 41 -5.87 2.73 -5.86
C LEU A 41 -4.38 2.47 -5.65
N THR A 42 -3.53 3.42 -6.04
CA THR A 42 -2.07 3.29 -5.86
C THR A 42 -1.71 3.24 -4.37
N ILE A 43 -2.29 4.13 -3.57
CA ILE A 43 -2.09 4.14 -2.11
C ILE A 43 -2.60 2.85 -1.48
N LEU A 44 -3.77 2.37 -1.90
CA LEU A 44 -4.33 1.11 -1.42
C LEU A 44 -3.41 -0.07 -1.75
N GLY A 45 -2.87 -0.12 -2.97
CA GLY A 45 -1.90 -1.14 -3.38
C GLY A 45 -0.64 -1.12 -2.52
N ILE A 46 -0.10 0.06 -2.23
CA ILE A 46 1.07 0.23 -1.35
C ILE A 46 0.75 -0.26 0.07
N LEU A 47 -0.41 0.13 0.62
CA LEU A 47 -0.83 -0.30 1.95
C LEU A 47 -1.01 -1.81 2.04
N VAL A 48 -1.63 -2.43 1.04
CA VAL A 48 -1.77 -3.89 1.00
C VAL A 48 -0.39 -4.54 0.98
N MET A 49 0.53 -4.10 0.12
CA MET A 49 1.88 -4.66 0.05
C MET A 49 2.68 -4.50 1.34
N ILE A 50 2.45 -3.42 2.09
CA ILE A 50 3.14 -3.20 3.37
C ILE A 50 2.48 -4.02 4.48
N VAL A 51 1.16 -3.98 4.62
CA VAL A 51 0.44 -4.55 5.78
C VAL A 51 0.28 -6.06 5.65
N GLN A 52 0.04 -6.57 4.45
CA GLN A 52 -0.18 -8.00 4.20
C GLN A 52 0.98 -8.89 4.71
N PRO A 53 2.27 -8.58 4.51
CA PRO A 53 3.34 -9.40 5.09
C PRO A 53 3.42 -9.35 6.62
N TYR A 54 2.99 -8.25 7.27
CA TYR A 54 2.94 -8.19 8.74
C TYR A 54 1.79 -9.03 9.30
N VAL A 55 0.61 -9.01 8.65
CA VAL A 55 -0.56 -9.79 9.08
C VAL A 55 -0.37 -11.28 8.80
N TYR A 56 0.24 -11.62 7.67
CA TYR A 56 0.42 -13.02 7.23
C TYR A 56 1.85 -13.55 7.43
N ASN A 57 2.60 -12.99 8.38
CA ASN A 57 3.99 -13.35 8.64
C ASN A 57 4.18 -14.87 8.84
N ASP A 58 3.27 -15.51 9.59
CA ASP A 58 3.33 -16.94 9.87
C ASP A 58 3.06 -17.80 8.63
N TYR A 59 2.18 -17.32 7.74
CA TYR A 59 1.94 -17.97 6.45
C TYR A 59 3.21 -17.97 5.59
N TYR A 60 3.90 -16.82 5.50
CA TYR A 60 5.14 -16.72 4.72
C TYR A 60 6.26 -17.59 5.29
N LYS A 61 6.42 -17.62 6.62
CA LYS A 61 7.39 -18.50 7.29
C LYS A 61 7.09 -19.98 7.04
N GLY A 62 5.82 -20.38 7.12
CA GLY A 62 5.39 -21.76 6.87
C GLY A 62 5.63 -22.20 5.43
N VAL A 63 5.27 -21.35 4.45
CA VAL A 63 5.54 -21.61 3.03
C VAL A 63 7.04 -21.70 2.76
N GLN A 64 7.86 -20.86 3.40
CA GLN A 64 9.31 -20.91 3.22
C GLN A 64 9.91 -22.18 3.83
N ALA A 65 9.44 -22.63 4.99
CA ALA A 65 9.84 -23.89 5.60
C ALA A 65 9.45 -25.09 4.72
N HIS A 66 8.22 -25.09 4.19
CA HIS A 66 7.72 -26.14 3.31
C HIS A 66 8.46 -26.18 1.96
N LYS A 67 8.76 -25.02 1.37
CA LYS A 67 9.59 -24.96 0.15
C LYS A 67 11.01 -25.45 0.42
N ARG A 68 11.60 -25.13 1.58
CA ARG A 68 12.91 -25.65 1.98
C ARG A 68 12.90 -27.16 2.19
N SER A 69 11.85 -27.72 2.79
CA SER A 69 11.73 -29.17 2.96
C SER A 69 11.56 -29.89 1.63
N LEU A 70 10.78 -29.33 0.69
CA LEU A 70 10.61 -29.90 -0.65
C LEU A 70 11.87 -29.85 -1.50
N MET A 71 12.73 -28.84 -1.31
CA MET A 71 13.95 -28.70 -2.10
C MET A 71 15.04 -29.70 -1.70
N ASN A 72 14.90 -30.47 -0.60
CA ASN A 72 15.94 -31.37 -0.05
C ASN A 72 17.33 -30.72 -0.07
N ALA A 73 17.38 -29.39 0.04
CA ALA A 73 18.57 -28.61 -0.22
C ALA A 73 19.30 -28.47 1.11
N ASP A 74 20.42 -29.16 1.20
CA ASP A 74 21.29 -29.10 2.36
C ASP A 74 21.64 -27.64 2.68
N ARG A 75 21.69 -27.26 3.96
CA ARG A 75 22.07 -25.87 4.36
C ARG A 75 23.41 -25.49 3.74
N GLU A 76 24.25 -26.49 3.57
CA GLU A 76 25.52 -26.56 2.85
C GLU A 76 25.39 -26.09 1.37
N LYS A 77 24.38 -26.52 0.61
CA LYS A 77 24.21 -26.12 -0.79
C LYS A 77 23.60 -24.73 -0.97
N LEU A 78 22.69 -24.31 -0.08
CA LEU A 78 21.99 -23.02 -0.19
C LEU A 78 22.87 -21.81 0.15
N ALA A 79 23.94 -21.99 0.94
CA ALA A 79 24.86 -20.91 1.30
C ALA A 79 26.12 -20.85 0.42
N ASN A 80 26.15 -21.56 -0.71
CA ASN A 80 27.22 -21.43 -1.70
C ASN A 80 27.25 -19.99 -2.25
N GLY A 81 28.40 -19.33 -2.13
CA GLY A 81 28.61 -17.93 -2.51
C GLY A 81 28.39 -16.91 -1.38
N LEU A 82 27.84 -17.33 -0.23
CA LEU A 82 27.65 -16.49 0.97
C LEU A 82 28.59 -16.87 2.13
N ARG A 83 29.46 -17.88 1.96
CA ARG A 83 30.39 -18.34 3.01
C ARG A 83 31.76 -17.66 2.87
N PRO A 84 32.43 -17.32 3.99
CA PRO A 84 33.80 -16.80 3.96
C PRO A 84 34.82 -17.76 3.31
N TRP A 85 34.52 -19.05 3.29
CA TRP A 85 35.37 -20.11 2.70
C TRP A 85 34.80 -20.72 1.41
N SER A 86 33.71 -20.18 0.86
CA SER A 86 33.25 -20.63 -0.45
C SER A 86 34.16 -20.06 -1.54
N ASP A 87 34.66 -20.93 -2.41
CA ASP A 87 35.51 -20.57 -3.54
C ASP A 87 34.77 -19.60 -4.47
N PRO A 88 35.23 -18.33 -4.62
CA PRO A 88 34.54 -17.32 -5.41
C PRO A 88 34.55 -17.59 -6.92
N PHE A 89 35.33 -18.56 -7.40
CA PHE A 89 35.45 -18.89 -8.82
C PHE A 89 34.72 -20.18 -9.22
N LYS A 90 34.09 -20.87 -8.25
CA LYS A 90 33.39 -22.13 -8.51
C LYS A 90 31.89 -21.88 -8.74
N SER A 91 31.47 -21.96 -9.99
CA SER A 91 30.06 -21.79 -10.37
C SER A 91 29.16 -22.85 -9.71
N PRO A 92 27.99 -22.48 -9.14
CA PRO A 92 27.04 -23.45 -8.61
C PRO A 92 26.47 -24.29 -9.76
N LYS A 93 26.67 -25.61 -9.70
CA LYS A 93 26.00 -26.60 -10.57
C LYS A 93 24.58 -26.88 -10.11
#